data_AF-A0A1J5AJY1-F1
#
_entry.id   AF-A0A1J5AJY1-F1
#
_cell.length_a   1.000
_cell.length_b   1.000
_cell.length_c   1.000
_cell.angle_alpha   90.00
_cell.angle_beta   90.00
_cell.angle_gamma   90.00
#
_symmetry.space_group_name_H-M   'P 1'
#
loop_
_entity.id
_entity.type
_entity.pdbx_description
1 polymer ?
#
loop_
_entity_poly.entity_id
_entity_poly.type
_entity_poly.pdbx_seq_one_letter_code
_entity_poly.pdbx_strand_id
1 'polypeptide(L)' 'MPGETNLDSFVVRFVHDTPDSAEGVAPRQATSRAQGWYGMVRHVQSNRERQFTRWADALAFIAEFVDLSEAPDES' A
#
# COMPACT_ATOMS: atom_id res chain seq x y z
N MET A 1 26.97 -7.19 -21.13
CA MET A 1 26.93 -6.15 -20.09
C MET A 1 26.43 -6.84 -18.84
N PRO A 2 27.18 -6.88 -17.72
CA PRO A 2 26.63 -7.38 -16.47
C PRO A 2 25.38 -6.56 -16.15
N GLY A 3 24.25 -7.24 -15.96
CA GLY A 3 22.92 -6.63 -15.88
C GLY A 3 22.87 -5.60 -14.76
N GLU A 4 22.34 -4.43 -15.07
CA GLU A 4 22.06 -3.39 -14.08
C GLU A 4 21.19 -3.98 -12.96
N THR A 5 21.67 -3.88 -11.72
CA THR A 5 20.87 -4.23 -10.55
C THR A 5 19.69 -3.27 -10.49
N ASN A 6 18.49 -3.77 -10.79
CA ASN A 6 17.27 -2.99 -10.70
C ASN A 6 16.73 -3.08 -9.26
N LEU A 7 16.61 -1.93 -8.59
CA LEU A 7 16.14 -1.83 -7.22
C LEU A 7 14.79 -1.13 -7.19
N ASP A 8 13.75 -1.88 -6.86
CA ASP A 8 12.40 -1.36 -6.62
C ASP A 8 12.20 -1.12 -5.12
N SER A 9 11.51 -0.02 -4.78
CA SER A 9 11.33 0.40 -3.39
C SER A 9 9.88 0.67 -3.09
N PHE A 10 9.39 0.10 -1.99
CA PHE A 10 8.01 0.22 -1.57
C PHE A 10 7.93 0.77 -0.15
N VAL A 11 6.96 1.67 0.08
CA VAL A 11 6.60 2.15 1.41
C VAL A 11 5.25 1.58 1.77
N VAL A 12 5.18 0.85 2.88
CA VAL A 12 3.93 0.33 3.44
C VAL A 12 3.59 1.11 4.70
N ARG A 13 2.36 1.58 4.78
CA ARG A 13 1.82 2.33 5.92
C ARG A 13 0.53 1.68 6.40
N PHE A 14 0.34 1.63 7.71
CA PHE A 14 -0.93 1.26 8.33
C PHE A 14 -1.53 2.51 8.95
N VAL A 15 -2.79 2.79 8.63
CA VAL A 15 -3.51 3.99 9.03
C VAL A 15 -4.76 3.56 9.79
N HIS A 16 -4.98 4.19 10.93
CA HIS A 16 -6.21 4.03 11.70
C HIS A 16 -7.04 5.29 11.56
N ASP A 17 -8.13 5.23 10.79
CA ASP A 17 -9.08 6.32 10.70
C ASP A 17 -10.06 6.20 11.87
N THR A 18 -9.76 6.92 12.96
CA THR A 18 -10.68 6.99 14.10
C THR A 18 -11.58 8.18 13.84
N PRO A 19 -12.92 8.03 13.82
CA PRO A 19 -13.80 9.18 13.75
C PRO A 19 -13.58 9.99 15.02
N ASP A 20 -12.87 11.11 14.88
CA ASP A 20 -12.74 12.07 15.95
C ASP A 20 -14.16 12.47 16.33
N SER A 21 -14.56 12.17 17.57
CA SER A 21 -15.84 12.61 18.13
C SER A 21 -15.76 14.11 18.44
N ALA A 22 -15.50 14.92 17.41
CA ALA A 22 -15.60 16.36 17.46
C ALA A 22 -16.95 16.75 16.85
N GLU A 23 -17.79 17.27 17.74
CA GLU A 23 -19.08 17.88 17.47
C GLU A 23 -19.16 18.63 16.12
N GLY A 24 -20.11 18.20 15.29
CA GLY A 24 -20.99 19.13 14.59
C GLY A 24 -20.42 19.92 13.40
N VAL A 25 -19.94 19.27 12.34
CA VAL A 25 -20.04 19.86 10.99
C VAL A 25 -20.31 18.75 9.95
N ALA A 26 -21.35 18.95 9.14
CA ALA A 26 -21.87 18.04 8.12
C ALA A 26 -20.79 17.38 7.22
N PRO A 27 -20.96 16.11 6.83
CA PRO A 27 -19.95 15.33 6.11
C PRO A 27 -19.86 15.80 4.65
N ARG A 28 -18.97 16.75 4.36
CA ARG A 28 -18.59 17.03 2.98
C ARG A 28 -17.58 15.98 2.55
N GLN A 29 -18.08 15.02 1.77
CA GLN A 29 -17.34 13.93 1.13
C GLN A 29 -16.63 12.99 2.10
N ALA A 30 -17.43 12.29 2.91
CA ALA A 30 -17.09 10.91 3.22
C ALA A 30 -17.10 10.12 1.90
N THR A 31 -15.97 10.09 1.18
CA THR A 31 -15.68 8.93 0.36
C THR A 31 -15.81 7.74 1.30
N SER A 32 -16.60 6.73 0.95
CA SER A 32 -16.88 5.53 1.76
C SER A 32 -15.63 4.70 2.10
N ARG A 33 -14.61 5.31 2.70
CA ARG A 33 -13.52 4.64 3.38
C ARG A 33 -14.12 4.10 4.66
N ALA A 34 -14.13 2.78 4.74
CA ALA A 34 -14.54 2.06 5.93
C ALA A 34 -13.88 2.70 7.15
N GLN A 35 -14.70 3.09 8.12
CA GLN A 35 -14.24 3.45 9.46
C GLN A 35 -13.40 2.27 9.98
N GLY A 36 -12.12 2.47 10.25
CA GLY A 36 -11.21 1.40 10.71
C GLY A 36 -9.78 1.45 10.19
N TRP A 37 -9.02 0.40 10.49
CA TRP A 37 -7.65 0.21 10.04
C TRP A 37 -7.60 -0.11 8.54
N TYR A 38 -6.72 0.58 7.81
CA TYR A 38 -6.38 0.25 6.44
C TYR A 38 -4.86 0.37 6.21
N GLY A 39 -4.36 -0.35 5.23
CA GLY A 39 -3.01 -0.25 4.73
C GLY A 39 -2.92 0.63 3.48
N MET A 40 -1.75 1.19 3.24
CA MET A 40 -1.39 1.88 2.01
C MET A 40 -0.01 1.40 1.59
N VAL A 41 0.13 0.99 0.34
CA VAL A 41 1.41 0.66 -0.28
C VAL A 41 1.71 1.67 -1.38
N ARG A 42 2.94 2.19 -1.43
CA ARG A 42 3.41 3.13 -2.45
C ARG A 42 4.70 2.64 -3.07
N HIS A 43 4.74 2.57 -4.38
CA HIS A 43 5.97 2.38 -5.14
C HIS A 43 6.69 3.72 -5.29
N VAL A 44 7.95 3.79 -4.86
CA VAL A 44 8.71 5.04 -4.76
C VAL A 44 9.03 5.59 -6.15
N GLN A 45 9.44 4.73 -7.08
CA GLN A 45 9.94 5.08 -8.40
C GLN A 45 8.81 5.61 -9.30
N SER A 46 7.65 4.95 -9.29
CA SER A 46 6.50 5.38 -10.12
C SER A 46 5.56 6.34 -9.40
N ASN A 47 5.79 6.59 -8.10
CA ASN A 47 4.91 7.37 -7.24
C ASN A 47 3.45 6.84 -7.18
N ARG A 48 3.22 5.59 -7.63
CA ARG A 48 1.89 4.97 -7.58
C ARG A 48 1.63 4.46 -6.17
N GLU A 49 0.42 4.67 -5.68
CA GLU A 49 -0.02 4.14 -4.39
C GLU A 49 -1.35 3.40 -4.51
N ARG A 50 -1.56 2.44 -3.62
CA ARG A 50 -2.79 1.67 -3.50
C ARG A 50 -3.13 1.45 -2.03
N GLN A 51 -4.40 1.63 -1.68
CA GLN A 51 -4.92 1.27 -0.38
C GLN A 51 -5.32 -0.20 -0.36
N PHE A 52 -5.17 -0.85 0.79
CA PHE A 52 -5.55 -2.23 0.98
C PHE A 52 -6.12 -2.46 2.37
N THR A 53 -7.04 -3.41 2.48
CA THR A 53 -7.51 -3.93 3.78
C THR A 53 -6.99 -5.34 4.04
N ARG A 54 -6.52 -6.04 2.99
CA ARG A 54 -5.92 -7.38 3.09
C ARG A 54 -4.49 -7.34 2.56
N TRP A 55 -3.59 -8.06 3.23
CA TRP A 55 -2.18 -8.12 2.82
C TRP A 55 -1.98 -8.66 1.41
N ALA A 56 -2.83 -9.61 0.98
CA ALA A 56 -2.81 -10.15 -0.37
C ALA A 56 -2.95 -9.06 -1.46
N ASP A 57 -3.73 -8.01 -1.21
CA ASP A 57 -3.91 -6.90 -2.15
C ASP A 57 -2.64 -6.03 -2.26
N ALA A 58 -1.88 -5.92 -1.16
CA ALA A 58 -0.58 -5.24 -1.16
C ALA A 58 0.47 -6.04 -1.94
N LEU A 59 0.51 -7.37 -1.76
CA LEU A 59 1.39 -8.25 -2.52
C LEU A 59 1.05 -8.25 -4.01
N ALA A 60 -0.24 -8.28 -4.36
CA ALA A 60 -0.68 -8.17 -5.75
C ALA A 60 -0.26 -6.84 -6.40
N PHE A 61 -0.24 -5.74 -5.64
CA PHE A 61 0.31 -4.47 -6.12
C PHE A 61 1.83 -4.53 -6.33
N ILE A 62 2.58 -5.13 -5.40
CA ILE A 62 4.04 -5.27 -5.51
C ILE A 62 4.41 -6.15 -6.72
N ALA A 63 3.63 -7.21 -6.97
CA ALA A 63 3.79 -8.09 -8.12
C ALA A 63 3.61 -7.41 -9.49
N GLU A 64 3.02 -6.20 -9.54
CA GLU A 64 2.96 -5.41 -10.78
C GLU A 64 4.35 -4.83 -11.18
N PHE A 65 5.30 -4.79 -10.25
CA PHE A 65 6.59 -4.12 -10.42
C PHE A 65 7.79 -5.07 -10.28
N VAL A 66 7.68 -6.10 -9.43
CA VAL A 66 8.74 -7.10 -9.22
C VAL A 66 8.20 -8.51 -9.37
N ASP A 67 9.03 -9.41 -9.89
CA ASP A 67 8.71 -10.83 -9.93
C ASP A 67 8.90 -11.44 -8.53
N LEU A 68 7.78 -11.74 -7.87
CA LEU A 68 7.79 -12.33 -6.52
C LEU A 68 8.08 -13.85 -6.52
N SER A 69 8.22 -14.49 -7.68
CA SER A 69 8.58 -15.91 -7.79
C SER A 69 10.07 -16.18 -7.62
N GLU A 70 10.91 -15.14 -7.73
CA GLU A 70 12.35 -15.19 -7.51
C GLU A 70 12.70 -14.80 -6.05
N ALA A 71 11.95 -15.29 -5.08
CA ALA A 71 12.44 -15.29 -3.71
C ALA A 71 13.52 -16.38 -3.61
N PRO A 72 14.78 -16.08 -3.26
CA PRO A 72 15.78 -17.11 -3.09
C PRO A 72 15.33 -18.03 -1.95
N ASP A 73 15.07 -19.29 -2.29
CA ASP A 73 15.07 -20.40 -1.33
C ASP A 73 16.44 -20.39 -0.63
N GLU A 74 16.51 -19.82 0.57
CA GLU A 74 17.66 -20.02 1.45
C GLU A 74 17.70 -21.51 1.84
N SER A 75 18.56 -22.24 1.14
CA SER A 75 18.86 -23.67 1.31
C SER A 75 19.86 -23.90 2.45
#